data_AF-A0A537NCU3-F1
#
_entry.id   AF-A0A537NCU3-F1
#
_cell.length_a   1.000
_cell.length_b   1.000
_cell.length_c   1.000
_cell.angle_alpha   90.00
_cell.angle_beta   90.00
_cell.angle_gamma   90.00
#
_symmetry.space_group_name_H-M   'P 1'
#
loop_
_entity.id
_entity.type
_entity.pdbx_description
1 polymer ?
#
loop_
_entity_poly.entity_id
_entity_poly.type
_entity_poly.pdbx_seq_one_letter_code
_entity_poly.pdbx_strand_id
1 'polypeptide(L)'
;MRILIDDKPVDGLTAKRERSLMLGKVQDSVKGTVLTPAEATETYIRQTRRWFKILGGIAFVLMAAIAIAGISSDPREGAFIAVGALVVGGALLLFMVLLLRHRVRNWNRKIAHRVDGLAPPGTAIRLDASGLSIGVEVFAWPSLAIESVEFTSGSLPSGDTSTNIMLIERLSLTAGPKAIALDRAMMQNGILLVDNCWRRLHAAPD
;
A
#
# COMPACT_ATOMS: atom_id res chain seq x y z
N MET A 1 23.35 4.36 3.88
CA MET A 1 21.92 4.09 3.69
C MET A 1 21.60 4.09 2.19
N ARG A 2 20.99 3.02 1.65
CA ARG A 2 20.61 2.89 0.22
C ARG A 2 19.12 3.21 0.03
N ILE A 3 18.77 4.01 -0.97
CA ILE A 3 17.39 4.39 -1.25
C ILE A 3 16.96 3.79 -2.59
N LEU A 4 15.78 3.16 -2.62
CA LEU A 4 15.15 2.66 -3.83
C LEU A 4 13.80 3.34 -4.03
N ILE A 5 13.51 3.78 -5.25
CA ILE A 5 12.19 4.28 -5.65
C ILE A 5 11.71 3.45 -6.83
N ASP A 6 10.58 2.78 -6.69
CA ASP A 6 10.02 1.87 -7.70
C ASP A 6 11.06 0.84 -8.18
N ASP A 7 11.73 0.19 -7.22
CA ASP A 7 12.80 -0.80 -7.41
C ASP A 7 14.10 -0.25 -8.07
N LYS A 8 14.24 1.07 -8.25
CA LYS A 8 15.43 1.69 -8.84
C LYS A 8 16.27 2.42 -7.79
N PRO A 9 17.59 2.18 -7.72
CA PRO A 9 18.46 2.88 -6.79
C PRO A 9 18.52 4.37 -7.13
N VAL A 10 18.52 5.21 -6.09
CA VAL A 10 18.73 6.66 -6.20
C VAL A 10 19.75 7.13 -5.16
N ASP A 11 20.54 8.14 -5.51
CA ASP A 11 21.65 8.62 -4.68
C ASP A 11 21.20 9.31 -3.39
N GLY A 12 19.95 9.81 -3.36
CA GLY A 12 19.41 10.52 -2.21
C GLY A 12 17.95 10.93 -2.37
N LEU A 13 17.32 11.26 -1.24
CA LEU A 13 16.04 11.96 -1.23
C LEU A 13 16.29 13.46 -1.41
N THR A 14 15.61 14.08 -2.38
CA THR A 14 15.62 15.54 -2.50
C THR A 14 14.59 16.12 -1.53
N ALA A 15 14.77 17.36 -1.07
CA ALA A 15 13.81 18.03 -0.19
C ALA A 15 12.37 18.04 -0.76
N LYS A 16 12.22 18.10 -2.10
CA LYS A 16 10.92 17.97 -2.76
C LYS A 16 10.30 16.58 -2.58
N ARG A 17 11.11 15.51 -2.65
CA ARG A 17 10.68 14.13 -2.44
C ARG A 17 10.35 13.84 -0.99
N GLU A 18 11.12 14.39 -0.05
CA GLU A 18 10.82 14.26 1.38
C GLU A 18 9.45 14.86 1.74
N ARG A 19 9.11 16.03 1.17
CA ARG A 19 7.78 16.64 1.34
C ARG A 19 6.63 15.81 0.75
N SER A 20 6.92 14.92 -0.21
CA SER A 20 5.92 14.01 -0.79
C SER A 20 5.74 12.69 -0.02
N LEU A 21 6.50 12.48 1.07
CA LEU A 21 6.36 11.29 1.90
C LEU A 21 5.03 11.34 2.67
N MET A 22 4.13 10.42 2.31
CA MET A 22 2.89 10.21 3.05
C MET A 22 3.14 9.24 4.21
N LEU A 23 3.55 9.80 5.33
CA LEU A 23 3.75 9.06 6.58
C LEU A 23 2.46 9.07 7.42
N GLY A 24 2.10 7.92 7.97
CA GLY A 24 0.92 7.74 8.83
C GLY A 24 0.96 8.55 10.13
N LYS A 25 -0.03 8.36 11.00
CA LYS A 25 -0.08 9.06 12.30
C LYS A 25 1.08 8.60 13.21
N VAL A 26 1.70 9.55 13.92
CA VAL A 26 2.68 9.25 14.97
C VAL A 26 1.98 8.53 16.11
N GLN A 27 2.55 7.42 16.58
CA GLN A 27 2.06 6.68 17.75
C GLN A 27 3.23 6.28 18.65
N ASP A 28 3.02 6.42 19.97
CA ASP A 28 4.05 6.12 20.97
C ASP A 28 4.35 4.63 21.06
N SER A 29 3.34 3.80 20.79
CA SER A 29 3.49 2.36 20.63
C SER A 29 2.67 1.84 19.46
N VAL A 30 3.29 1.01 18.63
CA VAL A 30 2.63 0.31 17.53
C VAL A 30 2.91 -1.18 17.69
N LYS A 31 1.87 -2.01 17.51
CA LYS A 31 1.99 -3.47 17.53
C LYS A 31 1.48 -4.03 16.21
N GLY A 32 2.11 -5.11 15.78
CA GLY A 32 1.70 -5.90 14.63
C GLY A 32 2.27 -7.30 14.69
N THR A 33 2.01 -8.06 13.65
CA THR A 33 2.47 -9.44 13.47
C THR A 33 2.90 -9.62 12.03
N VAL A 34 3.93 -10.43 11.81
CA VAL A 34 4.31 -10.83 10.46
C VAL A 34 3.24 -11.76 9.90
N LEU A 35 2.75 -11.45 8.71
CA LEU A 35 1.75 -12.23 8.01
C LEU A 35 2.43 -13.31 7.17
N THR A 36 1.73 -14.44 6.98
CA THR A 36 2.11 -15.37 5.92
C THR A 36 1.93 -14.72 4.54
N PRO A 37 2.65 -15.17 3.50
CA PRO A 37 2.42 -14.70 2.13
C PRO A 37 0.97 -14.86 1.66
N ALA A 38 0.30 -15.93 2.11
CA ALA A 38 -1.10 -16.18 1.80
C ALA A 38 -2.03 -15.13 2.44
N GLU A 39 -1.87 -14.85 3.74
CA GLU A 39 -2.66 -13.85 4.46
C GLU A 39 -2.42 -12.43 3.92
N ALA A 40 -1.17 -12.08 3.62
CA ALA A 40 -0.82 -10.80 3.00
C ALA A 40 -1.50 -10.64 1.63
N THR A 41 -1.46 -11.69 0.81
CA THR A 41 -2.12 -11.73 -0.50
C THR A 41 -3.63 -11.63 -0.38
N GLU A 42 -4.24 -12.35 0.57
CA GLU A 42 -5.68 -12.28 0.81
C GLU A 42 -6.09 -10.88 1.26
N THR A 43 -5.35 -10.27 2.17
CA THR A 43 -5.58 -8.90 2.65
C THR A 43 -5.52 -7.90 1.48
N TYR A 44 -4.50 -8.03 0.63
CA TYR A 44 -4.32 -7.21 -0.56
C TYR A 44 -5.48 -7.36 -1.57
N ILE A 45 -5.90 -8.60 -1.85
CA ILE A 45 -7.02 -8.90 -2.75
C ILE A 45 -8.33 -8.37 -2.15
N ARG A 46 -8.57 -8.59 -0.85
CA ARG A 46 -9.77 -8.16 -0.14
C ARG A 46 -9.91 -6.63 -0.18
N GLN A 47 -8.81 -5.92 0.06
CA GLN A 47 -8.79 -4.46 -0.02
C GLN A 47 -9.08 -3.96 -1.45
N THR A 48 -8.45 -4.55 -2.46
CA THR A 48 -8.68 -4.20 -3.87
C THR A 48 -10.12 -4.47 -4.29
N ARG A 49 -10.66 -5.64 -3.91
CA ARG A 49 -12.05 -6.03 -4.19
C ARG A 49 -13.05 -5.11 -3.50
N ARG A 50 -12.77 -4.65 -2.27
CA ARG A 50 -13.60 -3.67 -1.56
C ARG A 50 -13.68 -2.36 -2.34
N TRP A 51 -12.56 -1.83 -2.82
CA TRP A 51 -12.54 -0.63 -3.66
C TRP A 51 -13.30 -0.81 -4.96
N PHE A 52 -13.15 -1.95 -5.63
CA PHE A 52 -13.91 -2.25 -6.85
C PHE A 52 -15.41 -2.36 -6.61
N LYS A 53 -15.83 -2.94 -5.47
CA LYS A 53 -17.26 -2.95 -5.09
C LYS A 53 -17.81 -1.54 -4.84
N ILE A 54 -17.04 -0.67 -4.18
CA ILE A 54 -17.46 0.72 -3.93
C ILE A 54 -17.58 1.50 -5.24
N LEU A 55 -16.53 1.50 -6.06
CA LEU A 55 -16.51 2.23 -7.33
C LEU A 55 -17.53 1.67 -8.33
N GLY A 56 -17.62 0.33 -8.42
CA GLY A 56 -18.59 -0.33 -9.27
C GLY A 56 -20.03 -0.08 -8.83
N GLY A 57 -20.29 -0.04 -7.52
CA GLY A 57 -21.59 0.32 -6.97
C GLY A 57 -21.99 1.75 -7.32
N ILE A 58 -21.09 2.72 -7.16
CA ILE A 58 -21.33 4.12 -7.56
C ILE A 58 -21.63 4.21 -9.05
N ALA A 59 -20.81 3.60 -9.89
CA ALA A 59 -21.02 3.60 -11.34
C ALA A 59 -22.37 2.98 -11.73
N PHE A 60 -22.76 1.87 -11.08
CA PHE A 60 -24.04 1.21 -11.33
C PHE A 60 -25.23 2.10 -10.97
N VAL A 61 -25.21 2.76 -9.81
CA VAL A 61 -26.27 3.68 -9.38
C VAL A 61 -26.40 4.85 -10.37
N LEU A 62 -25.29 5.42 -10.82
CA LEU A 62 -25.30 6.50 -11.82
C LEU A 62 -25.88 6.04 -13.16
N MET A 63 -25.47 4.87 -13.66
CA MET A 63 -26.02 4.33 -14.91
C MET A 63 -27.52 4.05 -14.80
N ALA A 64 -27.98 3.51 -13.67
CA ALA A 64 -29.41 3.25 -13.43
C ALA A 64 -30.22 4.56 -13.39
N ALA A 65 -29.71 5.59 -12.72
CA ALA A 65 -30.36 6.90 -12.67
C ALA A 65 -30.50 7.53 -14.07
N ILE A 66 -29.44 7.47 -14.88
CA ILE A 66 -29.46 7.97 -16.27
C ILE A 66 -30.47 7.18 -17.12
N ALA A 67 -30.50 5.85 -17.00
CA ALA A 67 -31.44 5.02 -17.74
C ALA A 67 -32.90 5.31 -17.35
N ILE A 68 -33.21 5.43 -16.06
CA ILE A 68 -34.56 5.74 -15.57
C ILE A 68 -35.00 7.13 -16.06
N ALA A 69 -34.12 8.14 -15.96
CA ALA A 69 -34.40 9.48 -16.46
C ALA A 69 -34.67 9.47 -17.97
N GLY A 70 -33.85 8.76 -18.75
CA GLY A 70 -34.03 8.64 -20.20
C GLY A 70 -35.34 7.95 -20.60
N ILE A 71 -35.72 6.87 -19.91
CA ILE A 71 -37.00 6.18 -20.15
C ILE A 71 -38.18 7.10 -19.84
N SER A 72 -38.06 7.94 -18.81
CA SER A 72 -39.13 8.88 -18.43
C SER A 72 -39.31 10.03 -19.42
N SER A 73 -38.27 10.40 -20.18
CA SER A 73 -38.34 11.47 -21.19
C SER A 73 -38.79 10.97 -22.56
N ASP A 74 -38.22 9.86 -23.05
CA ASP A 74 -38.64 9.21 -24.29
C ASP A 74 -38.43 7.68 -24.19
N PRO A 75 -39.50 6.86 -24.24
CA PRO A 75 -39.39 5.41 -24.13
C PRO A 75 -38.50 4.74 -25.18
N ARG A 76 -38.40 5.30 -26.40
CA ARG A 76 -37.54 4.74 -27.46
C ARG A 76 -36.08 5.00 -27.17
N GLU A 77 -35.73 6.23 -26.79
CA GLU A 77 -34.35 6.58 -26.41
C GLU A 77 -33.94 5.87 -25.12
N GLY A 78 -34.86 5.74 -24.15
CA GLY A 78 -34.65 5.00 -22.91
C GLY A 78 -34.26 3.54 -23.11
N ALA A 79 -34.85 2.86 -24.10
CA ALA A 79 -34.45 1.49 -24.45
C ALA A 79 -33.01 1.40 -24.98
N PHE A 80 -32.59 2.35 -25.83
CA PHE A 80 -31.21 2.43 -26.30
C PHE A 80 -30.23 2.74 -25.17
N ILE A 81 -30.57 3.66 -24.27
CA ILE A 81 -29.74 4.00 -23.10
C ILE A 81 -29.58 2.79 -22.19
N ALA A 82 -30.65 2.01 -21.96
CA ALA A 82 -30.60 0.81 -21.14
C ALA A 82 -29.65 -0.26 -21.72
N VAL A 83 -29.71 -0.51 -23.04
CA VAL A 83 -28.77 -1.43 -23.70
C VAL A 83 -27.34 -0.91 -23.60
N GLY A 84 -27.12 0.39 -23.84
CA GLY A 84 -25.81 1.03 -23.68
C GLY A 84 -25.24 0.88 -22.27
N ALA A 85 -26.07 1.09 -21.24
CA ALA A 85 -25.69 0.92 -19.84
C ALA A 85 -25.26 -0.52 -19.52
N LEU A 86 -25.93 -1.53 -20.08
CA LEU A 86 -25.53 -2.93 -19.91
C LEU A 86 -24.19 -3.23 -20.57
N VAL A 87 -23.94 -2.72 -21.78
CA VAL A 87 -22.66 -2.88 -22.49
C VAL A 87 -21.52 -2.22 -21.70
N VAL A 88 -21.70 -0.97 -21.27
CA VAL A 88 -20.72 -0.23 -20.48
C VAL A 88 -20.48 -0.91 -19.13
N GLY A 89 -21.53 -1.35 -18.45
CA GLY A 89 -21.44 -2.08 -17.19
C GLY A 89 -20.66 -3.40 -17.34
N GLY A 90 -20.94 -4.16 -18.41
CA GLY A 90 -20.20 -5.38 -18.74
C GLY A 90 -18.71 -5.12 -19.02
N ALA A 91 -18.41 -4.08 -19.81
CA ALA A 91 -17.04 -3.67 -20.10
C ALA A 91 -16.28 -3.25 -18.84
N LEU A 92 -16.93 -2.49 -17.95
CA LEU A 92 -16.36 -2.05 -16.67
C LEU A 92 -16.09 -3.22 -15.73
N LEU A 93 -16.98 -4.21 -15.65
CA LEU A 93 -16.76 -5.44 -14.88
C LEU A 93 -15.58 -6.25 -15.44
N LEU A 94 -15.53 -6.44 -16.76
CA LEU A 94 -14.42 -7.12 -17.41
C LEU A 94 -13.08 -6.41 -17.13
N PHE A 95 -13.06 -5.08 -17.29
CA PHE A 95 -11.91 -4.25 -16.99
C PHE A 95 -11.43 -4.41 -15.55
N MET A 96 -12.35 -4.37 -14.57
CA MET A 96 -12.03 -4.60 -13.15
C MET A 96 -11.42 -6.00 -12.92
N VAL A 97 -11.95 -7.04 -13.57
CA VAL A 97 -11.41 -8.40 -13.46
C VAL A 97 -9.99 -8.48 -14.04
N LEU A 98 -9.76 -7.88 -15.20
CA LEU A 98 -8.44 -7.84 -15.84
C LEU A 98 -7.42 -7.07 -14.99
N LEU A 99 -7.81 -5.91 -14.46
CA LEU A 99 -6.98 -5.14 -13.54
C LEU A 99 -6.64 -5.93 -12.27
N LEU A 100 -7.60 -6.63 -11.67
CA LEU A 100 -7.34 -7.45 -10.48
C LEU A 100 -6.32 -8.55 -10.82
N ARG A 101 -6.50 -9.24 -11.94
CA ARG A 101 -5.56 -10.29 -12.40
C ARG A 101 -4.16 -9.74 -12.63
N HIS A 102 -4.05 -8.59 -13.30
CA HIS A 102 -2.76 -7.95 -13.55
C HIS A 102 -2.08 -7.57 -12.23
N ARG A 103 -2.84 -6.96 -11.31
CA ARG A 103 -2.36 -6.52 -10.02
C ARG A 103 -1.90 -7.68 -9.13
N VAL A 104 -2.66 -8.78 -9.08
CA VAL A 104 -2.28 -10.00 -8.35
C VAL A 104 -1.04 -10.66 -8.97
N ARG A 105 -0.90 -10.68 -10.30
CA ARG A 105 0.31 -11.21 -10.95
C ARG A 105 1.55 -10.40 -10.55
N ASN A 106 1.45 -9.08 -10.57
CA ASN A 106 2.56 -8.21 -10.16
C ASN A 106 2.89 -8.37 -8.68
N TRP A 107 1.87 -8.47 -7.83
CA TRP A 107 2.03 -8.78 -6.41
C TRP A 107 2.77 -10.10 -6.20
N ASN A 108 2.32 -11.19 -6.82
CA ASN A 108 2.91 -12.52 -6.69
C ASN A 108 4.37 -12.56 -7.16
N ARG A 109 4.74 -11.79 -8.19
CA ARG A 109 6.13 -11.66 -8.64
C ARG A 109 7.05 -11.04 -7.58
N LYS A 110 6.51 -10.17 -6.73
CA LYS A 110 7.27 -9.46 -5.68
C LYS A 110 7.29 -10.21 -4.34
N ILE A 111 6.48 -11.25 -4.15
CA ILE A 111 6.37 -11.96 -2.85
C ILE A 111 7.74 -12.47 -2.38
N ALA A 112 8.54 -13.10 -3.25
CA ALA A 112 9.83 -13.64 -2.86
C ALA A 112 10.76 -12.56 -2.26
N HIS A 113 10.85 -11.40 -2.92
CA HIS A 113 11.59 -10.24 -2.42
C HIS A 113 11.02 -9.70 -1.11
N ARG A 114 9.69 -9.64 -0.98
CA ARG A 114 9.04 -9.13 0.24
C ARG A 114 9.24 -10.03 1.45
N VAL A 115 9.37 -11.34 1.26
CA VAL A 115 9.57 -12.32 2.33
C VAL A 115 11.03 -12.38 2.78
N ASP A 116 11.96 -12.07 1.89
CA ASP A 116 13.39 -12.09 2.20
C ASP A 116 13.69 -11.23 3.44
N GLY A 117 14.55 -11.71 4.34
CA GLY A 117 14.93 -11.02 5.58
C GLY A 117 13.81 -10.72 6.60
N LEU A 118 12.55 -11.09 6.36
CA LEU A 118 11.48 -10.96 7.35
C LEU A 118 11.62 -12.01 8.46
N ALA A 119 11.18 -11.65 9.67
CA ALA A 119 10.99 -12.64 10.72
C ALA A 119 9.94 -13.68 10.31
N PRO A 120 9.95 -14.90 10.90
CA PRO A 120 8.97 -15.93 10.57
C PRO A 120 7.52 -15.45 10.71
N PRO A 121 6.58 -15.92 9.87
CA PRO A 121 5.16 -15.59 10.03
C PRO A 121 4.64 -15.87 11.44
N GLY A 122 3.72 -15.02 11.92
CA GLY A 122 3.21 -15.04 13.28
C GLY A 122 4.10 -14.33 14.31
N THR A 123 5.32 -13.93 13.94
CA THR A 123 6.20 -13.19 14.85
C THR A 123 5.60 -11.84 15.21
N ALA A 124 5.45 -11.56 16.51
CA ALA A 124 4.98 -10.28 17.01
C ALA A 124 6.05 -9.20 16.79
N ILE A 125 5.64 -8.05 16.30
CA ILE A 125 6.50 -6.87 16.14
C ILE A 125 5.90 -5.75 16.98
N ARG A 126 6.75 -5.11 17.78
CA ARG A 126 6.35 -3.96 18.59
C ARG A 126 7.36 -2.85 18.44
N LEU A 127 6.86 -1.64 18.27
CA LEU A 127 7.63 -0.41 18.31
C LEU A 127 7.18 0.37 19.54
N ASP A 128 8.09 0.77 20.41
CA ASP A 128 7.81 1.63 21.56
C ASP A 128 9.04 2.43 21.99
N ALA A 129 8.95 3.21 23.07
CA ALA A 129 10.04 4.06 23.55
C ALA A 129 11.36 3.28 23.80
N SER A 130 11.29 2.00 24.17
CA SER A 130 12.48 1.18 24.44
C SER A 130 13.22 0.73 23.17
N GLY A 131 12.50 0.56 22.06
CA GLY A 131 13.12 0.04 20.84
C GLY A 131 12.13 -0.60 19.87
N LEU A 132 12.70 -1.37 18.95
CA LEU A 132 11.99 -2.29 18.07
C LEU A 132 12.10 -3.71 18.66
N SER A 133 10.97 -4.33 18.98
CA SER A 133 10.90 -5.73 19.39
C SER A 133 10.44 -6.62 18.24
N ILE A 134 11.11 -7.75 18.04
CA ILE A 134 10.78 -8.78 17.05
C ILE A 134 10.77 -10.13 17.76
N GLY A 135 9.58 -10.69 17.97
CA GLY A 135 9.38 -11.86 18.80
C GLY A 135 9.82 -11.58 20.24
N VAL A 136 10.82 -12.32 20.71
CA VAL A 136 11.41 -12.16 22.05
C VAL A 136 12.59 -11.19 22.08
N GLU A 137 13.12 -10.80 20.93
CA GLU A 137 14.29 -9.93 20.84
C GLU A 137 13.89 -8.46 20.88
N VAL A 138 14.68 -7.64 21.59
CA VAL A 138 14.48 -6.20 21.69
C VAL A 138 15.75 -5.50 21.24
N PHE A 139 15.60 -4.64 20.23
CA PHE A 139 16.66 -3.83 19.66
C PHE A 139 16.47 -2.38 20.08
N ALA A 140 17.41 -1.86 20.87
CA ALA A 140 17.38 -0.47 21.28
C ALA A 140 17.58 0.47 20.08
N TRP A 141 16.94 1.64 20.09
CA TRP A 141 17.04 2.59 18.97
C TRP A 141 18.48 2.94 18.56
N PRO A 142 19.42 3.20 19.49
CA PRO A 142 20.80 3.52 19.12
C PRO A 142 21.58 2.35 18.49
N SER A 143 21.08 1.12 18.63
CA SER A 143 21.69 -0.07 18.02
C SER A 143 21.20 -0.34 16.60
N LEU A 144 20.20 0.39 16.15
CA LEU A 144 19.55 0.20 14.85
C LEU A 144 20.04 1.25 13.85
N ALA A 145 20.42 0.81 12.66
CA ALA A 145 20.73 1.69 11.54
C ALA A 145 19.88 1.31 10.32
N ILE A 146 19.54 2.30 9.49
CA ILE A 146 18.84 2.05 8.23
C ILE A 146 19.85 1.65 7.17
N GLU A 147 19.81 0.39 6.75
CA GLU A 147 20.61 -0.11 5.65
C GLU A 147 20.00 0.31 4.32
N SER A 148 18.71 0.03 4.12
CA SER A 148 17.98 0.46 2.93
C SER A 148 16.52 0.80 3.18
N VAL A 149 15.99 1.69 2.35
CA VAL A 149 14.57 2.03 2.29
C VAL A 149 14.06 1.89 0.87
N GLU A 150 12.92 1.22 0.72
CA GLU A 150 12.23 1.06 -0.56
C GLU A 150 10.94 1.89 -0.54
N PHE A 151 10.83 2.79 -1.50
CA PHE A 151 9.66 3.61 -1.74
C PHE A 151 8.93 3.15 -2.98
N THR A 152 7.60 3.21 -2.92
CA THR A 152 6.76 3.22 -4.13
C THR A 152 6.23 4.62 -4.35
N SER A 153 6.32 5.08 -5.60
CA SER A 153 5.76 6.34 -6.01
C SER A 153 4.37 6.14 -6.62
N GLY A 154 3.51 7.12 -6.40
CA GLY A 154 2.20 7.22 -7.02
C GLY A 154 1.91 8.67 -7.36
N SER A 155 0.94 8.88 -8.24
CA SER A 155 0.44 10.21 -8.56
C SER A 155 -1.04 10.24 -8.22
N LEU A 156 -1.42 11.19 -7.37
CA LEU A 156 -2.83 11.50 -7.11
C LEU A 156 -3.19 12.77 -7.89
N PRO A 157 -4.23 12.72 -8.75
CA PRO A 157 -4.74 13.92 -9.39
C PRO A 157 -5.33 14.86 -8.33
N SER A 158 -4.96 16.14 -8.38
CA SER A 158 -5.42 17.20 -7.48
C SER A 158 -5.68 18.48 -8.30
N GLY A 159 -6.87 18.55 -8.90
CA GLY A 159 -7.23 19.61 -9.86
C GLY A 159 -6.34 19.55 -11.10
N ASP A 160 -5.82 20.70 -11.53
CA ASP A 160 -4.88 20.82 -12.68
C ASP A 160 -3.45 20.36 -12.35
N THR A 161 -3.19 19.94 -11.11
CA THR A 161 -1.87 19.48 -10.67
C THR A 161 -1.91 18.01 -10.24
N SER A 162 -0.80 17.31 -10.44
CA SER A 162 -0.60 15.99 -9.84
C SER A 162 0.24 16.13 -8.58
N THR A 163 -0.26 15.57 -7.47
CA THR A 163 0.53 15.44 -6.26
C THR A 163 1.21 14.08 -6.30
N ASN A 164 2.52 14.09 -6.44
CA ASN A 164 3.32 12.89 -6.25
C ASN A 164 3.23 12.48 -4.78
N ILE A 165 2.92 11.21 -4.56
CA ILE A 165 2.90 10.58 -3.25
C ILE A 165 3.98 9.52 -3.21
N MET A 166 4.74 9.52 -2.13
CA MET A 166 5.74 8.48 -1.87
C MET A 166 5.36 7.76 -0.60
N LEU A 167 5.37 6.43 -0.68
CA LEU A 167 5.03 5.53 0.42
C LEU A 167 6.23 4.64 0.69
N ILE A 168 6.61 4.49 1.96
CA ILE A 168 7.60 3.48 2.32
C ILE A 168 6.93 2.11 2.20
N GLU A 169 7.48 1.25 1.36
CA GLU A 169 7.06 -0.14 1.25
C GLU A 169 7.83 -1.04 2.19
N ARG A 170 9.14 -0.82 2.29
CA ARG A 170 10.02 -1.71 3.04
C ARG A 170 11.19 -0.95 3.64
N LEU A 171 11.56 -1.34 4.86
CA LEU A 171 12.76 -0.90 5.55
C LEU A 171 13.62 -2.11 5.86
N SER A 172 14.88 -2.02 5.46
CA SER A 172 15.92 -2.95 5.89
C SER A 172 16.81 -2.23 6.89
N LEU A 173 16.92 -2.81 8.07
CA LEU A 173 17.65 -2.29 9.21
C LEU A 173 18.78 -3.25 9.57
N THR A 174 19.82 -2.72 10.19
CA THR A 174 20.88 -3.52 10.80
C THR A 174 20.94 -3.25 12.30
N ALA A 175 21.14 -4.32 13.07
CA ALA A 175 21.41 -4.29 14.50
C ALA A 175 22.71 -5.06 14.76
N GLY A 176 23.85 -4.38 14.59
CA GLY A 176 25.15 -5.06 14.53
C GLY A 176 25.20 -6.06 13.36
N PRO A 177 25.45 -7.37 13.59
CA PRO A 177 25.49 -8.39 12.54
C PRO A 177 24.10 -8.86 12.08
N LYS A 178 23.02 -8.46 12.76
CA LYS A 178 21.66 -8.91 12.45
C LYS A 178 21.02 -7.99 11.42
N ALA A 179 20.56 -8.55 10.31
CA ALA A 179 19.69 -7.88 9.36
C ALA A 179 18.22 -8.06 9.75
N ILE A 180 17.45 -6.98 9.69
CA ILE A 180 16.04 -6.92 10.08
C ILE A 180 15.27 -6.28 8.93
N ALA A 181 14.28 -6.97 8.38
CA ALA A 181 13.36 -6.37 7.43
C ALA A 181 12.01 -6.04 8.06
N LEU A 182 11.43 -4.92 7.64
CA LEU A 182 10.04 -4.53 7.90
C LEU A 182 9.38 -4.24 6.55
N ASP A 183 8.40 -5.04 6.13
CA ASP A 183 7.61 -4.81 4.92
C ASP A 183 6.16 -4.43 5.27
N ARG A 184 5.71 -3.30 4.74
CA ARG A 184 4.41 -2.69 5.00
C ARG A 184 3.24 -3.61 4.69
N ALA A 185 3.35 -4.44 3.66
CA ALA A 185 2.27 -5.28 3.17
C ALA A 185 2.32 -6.71 3.76
N MET A 186 3.46 -7.12 4.30
CA MET A 186 3.66 -8.42 4.94
C MET A 186 3.47 -8.37 6.47
N MET A 187 2.94 -7.28 7.02
CA MET A 187 2.71 -7.13 8.46
C MET A 187 1.32 -6.55 8.77
N GLN A 188 0.70 -7.05 9.83
CA GLN A 188 -0.45 -6.38 10.43
C GLN A 188 -0.01 -5.00 10.94
N ASN A 189 -0.78 -3.95 10.64
CA ASN A 189 -0.40 -2.56 10.92
C ASN A 189 0.94 -2.13 10.30
N GLY A 190 1.37 -2.79 9.21
CA GLY A 190 2.68 -2.55 8.59
C GLY A 190 2.93 -1.09 8.19
N ILE A 191 1.89 -0.36 7.78
CA ILE A 191 1.97 1.10 7.52
C ILE A 191 2.52 1.83 8.75
N LEU A 192 1.87 1.62 9.90
CA LEU A 192 2.23 2.32 11.13
C LEU A 192 3.58 1.87 11.66
N LEU A 193 3.90 0.58 11.56
CA LEU A 193 5.19 0.04 11.99
C LEU A 193 6.35 0.63 11.19
N VAL A 194 6.26 0.57 9.87
CA VAL A 194 7.29 1.06 8.96
C VAL A 194 7.45 2.58 9.10
N ASP A 195 6.36 3.34 9.04
CA ASP A 195 6.42 4.80 9.09
C ASP A 195 6.95 5.33 10.43
N ASN A 196 6.53 4.73 11.56
CA ASN A 196 7.02 5.15 12.88
C ASN A 196 8.48 4.70 13.11
N CYS A 197 8.89 3.54 12.58
CA CYS A 197 10.28 3.10 12.65
C CYS A 197 11.19 4.04 11.87
N TRP A 198 10.81 4.37 10.63
CA TRP A 198 11.52 5.35 9.79
C TRP A 198 11.67 6.69 10.51
N ARG A 199 10.57 7.25 11.02
CA ARG A 199 10.60 8.54 11.71
C ARG A 199 11.55 8.56 12.90
N ARG A 200 11.56 7.50 13.72
CA ARG A 200 12.41 7.45 14.92
C ARG A 200 13.89 7.38 14.57
N LEU A 201 14.24 6.55 13.60
CA LEU A 201 15.63 6.40 13.16
C LEU A 201 16.12 7.63 12.39
N HIS A 202 15.25 8.28 11.62
CA HIS A 202 15.61 9.49 10.89
C HIS A 202 15.62 10.75 11.77
N ALA A 203 14.95 10.75 12.92
CA ALA A 203 14.98 11.84 13.89
C ALA A 203 16.11 11.71 14.92
N ALA A 204 16.76 10.54 15.02
CA ALA A 204 17.91 10.36 15.88
C ALA A 204 19.12 11.11 15.28
N PRO A 205 19.82 11.95 16.05
CA PRO A 205 21.09 12.51 15.61
C PRO A 205 22.12 11.37 15.47
N ASP A 206 22.88 11.40 14.38
CA ASP A 206 24.04 10.51 14.15
C ASP A 206 25.10 10.66 15.25
#